data_AF-A0A061I095-F1
#
_entry.id   AF-A0A061I095-F1
#
_cell.length_a   1.000
_cell.length_b   1.000
_cell.length_c   1.000
_cell.angle_alpha   90.00
_cell.angle_beta   90.00
_cell.angle_gamma   90.00
#
_symmetry.space_group_name_H-M   'P 1'
#
loop_
_entity.id
_entity.type
_entity.pdbx_description
1 polymer ?
#
loop_
_entity_poly.entity_id
_entity_poly.type
_entity_poly.pdbx_seq_one_letter_code
_entity_poly.pdbx_strand_id
1 'polypeptide(L)'
;MFSWLGNDDRRRKDPEVFQTVSEGLKKLYKTKLLPLEEYYRFHEFHSPALEDADFDNKPMVLLVGQYSTGKTTFIRYLLEQDFPGMRIGPEPTTDSFIAVMQGDVEGIIPGNALVVDPKKPFRKLNAFGNAFLNRFVCAQLPNAVLESISVIDTPGILSGEKQRISRVLALQVHAYIISSLKKEMPSVFGKDTKKKELVNNLAEIYGRIEREHQISPGDFPNLKRMQDQLQAQDFSKFQPLKNKLLEVVDDMLAHDIAQLMVLVRQEETQRPVQMVKGGAFEGTLQGPFGHGYGEGAGEGIDDAEWVVARDKPMYDEIFFTLSPVDGKITGANAKKEMVRSKLPNSVLGKIWKLADIDKDGMLDDEEFALANHLIKVKLEGHELPNELPAHLIPPSKRKISE
;
A
#
# COMPACT_ATOMS: atom_id res chain seq x y z
N MET A 1 13.36 -21.82 33.11
CA MET A 1 13.92 -23.17 32.83
C MET A 1 13.62 -23.45 31.36
N PHE A 2 14.55 -23.08 30.47
CA PHE A 2 14.34 -23.16 29.01
C PHE A 2 14.86 -24.51 28.51
N SER A 3 13.95 -25.43 28.20
CA SER A 3 14.27 -26.83 27.85
C SER A 3 14.80 -27.03 26.41
N TRP A 4 15.01 -25.96 25.64
CA TRP A 4 15.46 -26.05 24.24
C TRP A 4 16.95 -25.71 24.04
N LEU A 5 17.66 -25.26 25.09
CA LEU A 5 19.06 -24.85 24.99
C LEU A 5 20.08 -26.01 25.04
N GLY A 6 19.66 -27.26 24.82
CA GLY A 6 20.53 -28.42 24.85
C GLY A 6 20.35 -29.33 23.64
N ASN A 7 21.10 -29.09 22.56
CA ASN A 7 22.17 -29.97 22.11
C ASN A 7 22.77 -29.46 20.80
N ASP A 8 24.09 -29.56 20.76
CA ASP A 8 24.93 -29.39 19.59
C ASP A 8 24.51 -30.43 18.53
N ASP A 9 23.86 -30.00 17.45
CA ASP A 9 23.65 -30.85 16.29
C ASP A 9 23.74 -29.96 15.04
N ARG A 10 24.96 -29.85 14.51
CA ARG A 10 25.26 -29.38 13.14
C ARG A 10 24.74 -30.39 12.11
N ARG A 11 23.49 -30.83 12.23
CA ARG A 11 22.78 -31.53 11.17
C ARG A 11 22.15 -30.46 10.31
N ARG A 12 22.52 -30.46 9.02
CA ARG A 12 21.73 -29.84 7.95
C ARG A 12 20.26 -30.14 8.25
N LYS A 13 19.53 -29.16 8.77
CA LYS A 13 18.07 -29.27 8.84
C LYS A 13 17.63 -29.28 7.39
N ASP A 14 16.95 -30.34 6.98
CA ASP A 14 16.19 -30.32 5.74
C ASP A 14 15.40 -29.01 5.68
N PRO A 15 15.33 -28.33 4.53
CA PRO A 15 14.56 -27.10 4.41
C PRO A 15 13.15 -27.38 4.93
N GLU A 16 12.76 -26.72 6.01
CA GLU A 16 11.42 -26.86 6.57
C GLU A 16 10.45 -26.42 5.47
N VAL A 17 9.70 -27.36 4.91
CA VAL A 17 8.74 -27.08 3.85
C VAL A 17 7.53 -26.42 4.51
N PHE A 18 7.41 -25.10 4.35
CA PHE A 18 6.22 -24.35 4.76
C PHE A 18 5.10 -24.57 3.73
N GLN A 19 3.85 -24.73 4.18
CA GLN A 19 2.71 -24.84 3.26
C GLN A 19 2.31 -23.48 2.69
N THR A 20 2.44 -22.40 3.49
CA THR A 20 2.22 -21.03 3.01
C THR A 20 3.22 -20.03 3.59
N VAL A 21 3.38 -18.88 2.92
CA VAL A 21 4.23 -17.78 3.41
C VAL A 21 3.73 -17.24 4.76
N SER A 22 2.41 -17.12 4.96
CA SER A 22 1.84 -16.62 6.22
C SER A 22 2.16 -17.55 7.39
N GLU A 23 2.01 -18.86 7.22
CA GLU A 23 2.40 -19.85 8.23
C GLU A 23 3.89 -19.79 8.55
N GLY A 24 4.73 -19.61 7.51
CA GLY A 24 6.17 -19.41 7.67
C GLY A 24 6.49 -18.18 8.53
N LEU A 25 5.92 -17.03 8.20
CA LEU A 25 6.10 -15.79 8.97
C LEU A 25 5.59 -15.93 10.42
N LYS A 26 4.43 -16.55 10.61
CA LYS A 26 3.84 -16.82 11.93
C LYS A 26 4.74 -17.72 12.78
N LYS A 27 5.31 -18.77 12.20
CA LYS A 27 6.25 -19.68 12.88
C LYS A 27 7.56 -18.97 13.21
N LEU A 28 8.14 -18.22 12.28
CA LEU A 28 9.36 -17.44 12.52
C LEU A 28 9.16 -16.43 13.65
N TYR A 29 8.03 -15.70 13.65
CA TYR A 29 7.69 -14.81 14.75
C TYR A 29 7.67 -15.54 16.10
N LYS A 30 6.87 -16.61 16.22
CA LYS A 30 6.70 -17.34 17.50
C LYS A 30 7.99 -17.99 18.00
N THR A 31 8.84 -18.48 17.09
CA THR A 31 10.02 -19.27 17.46
C THR A 31 11.32 -18.47 17.58
N LYS A 32 11.46 -17.39 16.79
CA LYS A 32 12.70 -16.61 16.69
C LYS A 32 12.55 -15.23 17.32
N LEU A 33 11.43 -14.53 17.12
CA LEU A 33 11.24 -13.14 17.55
C LEU A 33 10.61 -13.01 18.94
N LEU A 34 9.48 -13.70 19.18
CA LEU A 34 8.72 -13.63 20.43
C LEU A 34 9.58 -13.92 21.68
N PRO A 35 10.48 -14.93 21.70
CA PRO A 35 11.34 -15.16 22.86
C PRO A 35 12.26 -13.98 23.19
N LEU A 36 12.70 -13.24 22.17
CA LEU A 36 13.50 -12.03 22.34
C LEU A 36 12.63 -10.87 22.86
N GLU A 37 11.41 -10.72 22.35
CA GLU A 37 10.43 -9.73 22.81
C GLU A 37 10.08 -9.91 24.28
N GLU A 38 9.80 -11.14 24.71
CA GLU A 38 9.48 -11.47 26.09
C GLU A 38 10.69 -11.25 27.01
N TYR A 39 11.88 -11.66 26.58
CA TYR A 39 13.09 -11.54 27.38
C TYR A 39 13.44 -10.07 27.67
N TYR A 40 13.29 -9.17 26.69
CA TYR A 40 13.54 -7.72 26.87
C TYR A 40 12.29 -6.89 27.16
N ARG A 41 11.14 -7.54 27.43
CA ARG A 41 9.88 -6.87 27.76
C ARG A 41 9.44 -5.85 26.72
N PHE A 42 9.66 -6.15 25.44
CA PHE A 42 9.37 -5.24 24.32
C PHE A 42 7.93 -4.70 24.36
N HIS A 43 6.99 -5.53 24.80
CA HIS A 43 5.56 -5.21 24.91
C HIS A 43 5.22 -4.11 25.90
N GLU A 44 6.05 -3.88 26.91
CA GLU A 44 5.83 -2.83 27.92
C GLU A 44 6.21 -1.44 27.39
N PHE A 45 6.98 -1.37 26.30
CA PHE A 45 7.53 -0.11 25.76
C PHE A 45 6.95 0.23 24.39
N HIS A 46 6.92 -0.73 23.48
CA HIS A 46 6.69 -0.46 22.06
C HIS A 46 5.33 -0.94 21.59
N SER A 47 5.20 -2.26 21.44
CA SER A 47 3.99 -2.87 20.91
C SER A 47 3.78 -4.27 21.46
N PRO A 48 2.51 -4.67 21.68
CA PRO A 48 2.17 -5.99 22.22
C PRO A 48 2.58 -7.12 21.27
N ALA A 49 2.59 -8.36 21.78
CA ALA A 49 2.90 -9.56 21.01
C ALA A 49 1.95 -9.72 19.82
N LEU A 50 2.44 -10.27 18.72
CA LEU A 50 1.59 -10.66 17.59
C LEU A 50 0.81 -11.91 17.94
N GLU A 51 -0.49 -11.84 17.68
CA GLU A 51 -1.45 -12.93 17.81
C GLU A 51 -1.71 -13.53 16.42
N ASP A 52 -2.33 -14.70 16.40
CA ASP A 52 -2.67 -15.40 15.16
C ASP A 52 -3.50 -14.52 14.20
N ALA A 53 -4.41 -13.73 14.77
CA ALA A 53 -5.20 -12.74 14.05
C ALA A 53 -4.33 -11.74 13.27
N ASP A 54 -3.13 -11.37 13.72
CA ASP A 54 -2.28 -10.43 12.98
C ASP A 54 -1.71 -11.02 11.68
N PHE A 55 -1.66 -12.35 11.56
CA PHE A 55 -1.17 -13.09 10.39
C PHE A 55 -2.29 -13.57 9.48
N ASP A 56 -3.43 -13.91 10.08
CA ASP A 56 -4.54 -14.59 9.41
C ASP A 56 -5.59 -13.61 8.86
N ASN A 57 -5.56 -12.33 9.28
CA ASN A 57 -6.53 -11.33 8.84
C ASN A 57 -6.29 -10.81 7.42
N LYS A 58 -7.39 -10.36 6.81
CA LYS A 58 -7.40 -9.75 5.48
C LYS A 58 -6.56 -8.46 5.45
N PRO A 59 -5.97 -8.10 4.30
CA PRO A 59 -5.30 -6.81 4.12
C PRO A 59 -6.21 -5.64 4.52
N MET A 60 -5.64 -4.68 5.24
CA MET A 60 -6.36 -3.49 5.71
C MET A 60 -5.88 -2.23 4.98
N VAL A 61 -6.81 -1.45 4.44
CA VAL A 61 -6.55 -0.14 3.82
C VAL A 61 -6.96 0.95 4.79
N LEU A 62 -6.00 1.77 5.24
CA LEU A 62 -6.24 2.89 6.14
C LEU A 62 -6.34 4.20 5.34
N LEU A 63 -7.49 4.88 5.40
CA LEU A 63 -7.68 6.16 4.74
C LEU A 63 -7.34 7.31 5.68
N VAL A 64 -6.31 8.09 5.34
CA VAL A 64 -5.84 9.21 6.13
C VAL A 64 -5.94 10.50 5.32
N GLY A 65 -6.52 11.54 5.91
CA GLY A 65 -6.69 12.83 5.26
C GLY A 65 -7.40 13.83 6.16
N GLN A 66 -7.31 15.12 5.81
CA GLN A 66 -7.96 16.20 6.54
C GLN A 66 -9.49 16.08 6.51
N TYR A 67 -10.18 16.97 7.23
CA TYR A 67 -11.63 17.04 7.21
C TYR A 67 -12.14 17.31 5.78
N SER A 68 -13.30 16.72 5.45
CA SER A 68 -14.01 16.95 4.19
C SER A 68 -13.25 16.60 2.90
N THR A 69 -12.20 15.77 2.97
CA THR A 69 -11.47 15.26 1.79
C THR A 69 -12.16 14.07 1.10
N GLY A 70 -13.39 13.74 1.49
CA GLY A 70 -14.18 12.68 0.86
C GLY A 70 -13.82 11.24 1.24
N LYS A 71 -13.13 10.99 2.37
CA LYS A 71 -12.74 9.62 2.80
C LYS A 71 -13.92 8.65 2.88
N THR A 72 -14.95 9.02 3.64
CA THR A 72 -16.17 8.21 3.80
C THR A 72 -16.89 8.02 2.46
N THR A 73 -16.95 9.06 1.62
CA THR A 73 -17.50 8.99 0.26
C THR A 73 -16.71 8.06 -0.64
N PHE A 74 -15.38 8.03 -0.51
CA PHE A 74 -14.51 7.15 -1.26
C PHE A 74 -14.72 5.69 -0.87
N ILE A 75 -14.89 5.38 0.42
CA ILE A 75 -15.24 4.02 0.86
C ILE A 75 -16.58 3.61 0.26
N ARG A 76 -17.62 4.45 0.39
CA ARG A 76 -18.93 4.22 -0.21
C ARG A 76 -18.84 3.94 -1.71
N TYR A 77 -18.03 4.73 -2.41
CA TYR A 77 -17.80 4.55 -3.84
C TYR A 77 -17.15 3.20 -4.15
N LEU A 78 -16.08 2.82 -3.44
CA LEU A 78 -15.43 1.52 -3.65
C LEU A 78 -16.37 0.33 -3.41
N LEU A 79 -17.21 0.42 -2.39
CA LEU A 79 -18.17 -0.63 -2.04
C LEU A 79 -19.41 -0.64 -2.94
N GLU A 80 -19.66 0.45 -3.67
CA GLU A 80 -20.94 0.79 -4.33
C GLU A 80 -22.16 0.61 -3.42
N GLN A 81 -21.95 0.78 -2.12
CA GLN A 81 -22.92 0.48 -1.08
C GLN A 81 -22.69 1.40 0.11
N ASP A 82 -23.79 1.80 0.75
CA ASP A 82 -23.74 2.47 2.05
C ASP A 82 -23.35 1.45 3.12
N PHE A 83 -22.63 1.88 4.16
CA PHE A 83 -22.21 1.01 5.26
C PHE A 83 -22.65 1.56 6.62
N PRO A 84 -22.89 0.69 7.61
CA PRO A 84 -23.39 1.11 8.91
C PRO A 84 -22.51 2.15 9.59
N GLY A 85 -23.14 3.18 10.14
CA GLY A 85 -22.45 4.23 10.90
C GLY A 85 -21.74 5.27 10.04
N MET A 86 -21.81 5.19 8.70
CA MET A 86 -21.27 6.21 7.83
C MET A 86 -21.99 7.56 8.02
N ARG A 87 -21.25 8.67 7.93
CA ARG A 87 -21.80 10.03 7.95
C ARG A 87 -21.12 10.90 6.89
N ILE A 88 -21.88 11.31 5.87
CA ILE A 88 -21.41 12.22 4.83
C ILE A 88 -22.12 13.56 5.02
N GLY A 89 -21.36 14.63 5.21
CA GLY A 89 -21.88 15.98 5.32
C GLY A 89 -20.78 17.04 5.13
N PRO A 90 -21.15 18.31 4.95
CA PRO A 90 -20.20 19.40 4.71
C PRO A 90 -19.37 19.78 5.95
N GLU A 91 -19.86 19.48 7.15
CA GLU A 91 -19.18 19.70 8.44
C GLU A 91 -18.29 18.49 8.81
N PRO A 92 -17.41 18.57 9.85
CA PRO A 92 -16.66 17.41 10.34
C PRO A 92 -17.59 16.27 10.79
N THR A 93 -17.93 15.35 9.87
CA THR A 93 -18.97 14.33 10.13
C THR A 93 -18.45 13.05 10.75
N THR A 94 -17.20 12.69 10.48
CA THR A 94 -16.56 11.47 11.00
C THR A 94 -15.65 11.84 12.18
N ASP A 95 -16.17 11.67 13.40
CA ASP A 95 -15.44 11.88 14.65
C ASP A 95 -14.88 10.58 15.24
N SER A 96 -15.12 9.46 14.57
CA SER A 96 -14.83 8.11 15.07
C SER A 96 -14.07 7.30 14.02
N PHE A 97 -13.23 6.38 14.47
CA PHE A 97 -12.61 5.39 13.61
C PHE A 97 -13.65 4.31 13.26
N ILE A 98 -13.81 4.01 11.97
CA ILE A 98 -14.76 2.99 11.50
C ILE A 98 -13.98 1.91 10.74
N ALA A 99 -13.90 0.72 11.32
CA ALA A 99 -13.40 -0.47 10.63
C ALA A 99 -14.54 -1.12 9.83
N VAL A 100 -14.55 -0.90 8.52
CA VAL A 100 -15.51 -1.49 7.59
C VAL A 100 -14.99 -2.86 7.16
N MET A 101 -15.72 -3.91 7.54
CA MET A 101 -15.31 -5.31 7.38
C MET A 101 -16.45 -6.18 6.88
N GLN A 102 -16.11 -7.34 6.32
CA GLN A 102 -17.10 -8.35 5.97
C GLN A 102 -17.84 -8.83 7.22
N GLY A 103 -19.15 -8.99 7.09
CA GLY A 103 -20.00 -9.73 8.01
C GLY A 103 -21.18 -10.34 7.28
N ASP A 104 -21.78 -11.39 7.86
CA ASP A 104 -22.94 -12.06 7.24
C ASP A 104 -24.21 -11.21 7.33
N VAL A 105 -24.26 -10.32 8.32
CA VAL A 105 -25.39 -9.43 8.60
C VAL A 105 -24.88 -8.00 8.77
N GLU A 106 -25.66 -7.06 8.25
CA GLU A 106 -25.40 -5.63 8.42
C GLU A 106 -25.53 -5.22 9.90
N GLY A 107 -24.50 -4.56 10.43
CA GLY A 107 -24.51 -4.11 11.83
C GLY A 107 -23.27 -3.33 12.26
N ILE A 108 -23.33 -2.80 13.48
CA ILE A 108 -22.23 -2.08 14.13
C ILE A 108 -21.81 -2.84 15.38
N ILE A 109 -20.51 -3.11 15.50
CA ILE A 109 -19.90 -3.64 16.72
C ILE A 109 -19.13 -2.50 17.41
N PRO A 110 -19.49 -2.14 18.65
CA PRO A 110 -18.76 -1.14 19.43
C PRO A 110 -17.33 -1.57 19.73
N GLY A 111 -16.40 -0.61 19.83
CA GLY A 111 -14.98 -0.86 20.08
C GLY A 111 -14.71 -1.73 21.30
N ASN A 112 -15.44 -1.53 22.39
CA ASN A 112 -15.32 -2.34 23.61
C ASN A 112 -15.62 -3.84 23.40
N ALA A 113 -16.59 -4.16 22.54
CA ALA A 113 -16.89 -5.54 22.16
C ALA A 113 -15.89 -6.07 21.13
N LEU A 114 -15.42 -5.19 20.25
CA LEU A 114 -14.50 -5.55 19.17
C LEU A 114 -13.11 -5.94 19.69
N VAL A 115 -12.61 -5.30 20.75
CA VAL A 115 -11.29 -5.62 21.32
C VAL A 115 -11.25 -6.91 22.14
N VAL A 116 -12.40 -7.52 22.44
CA VAL A 116 -12.46 -8.82 23.12
C VAL A 116 -12.65 -9.99 22.16
N ASP A 117 -12.91 -9.73 20.88
CA ASP A 117 -13.04 -10.76 19.85
C ASP A 117 -11.66 -11.28 19.42
N PRO A 118 -11.30 -12.56 19.70
CA PRO A 118 -10.00 -13.12 19.34
C PRO A 118 -9.80 -13.31 17.84
N LYS A 119 -10.86 -13.22 17.03
CA LYS A 119 -10.77 -13.37 15.56
C LYS A 119 -10.46 -12.03 14.88
N LYS A 120 -10.59 -10.91 15.59
CA LYS A 120 -10.43 -9.57 15.03
C LYS A 120 -9.06 -8.98 15.41
N PRO A 121 -8.39 -8.25 14.51
CA PRO A 121 -7.02 -7.76 14.74
C PRO A 121 -6.97 -6.49 15.61
N PHE A 122 -7.95 -6.29 16.50
CA PHE A 122 -8.16 -5.03 17.21
C PHE A 122 -7.93 -5.11 18.71
N ARG A 123 -7.70 -6.31 19.27
CA ARG A 123 -7.50 -6.52 20.72
C ARG A 123 -6.49 -5.56 21.35
N LYS A 124 -5.42 -5.27 20.61
CA LYS A 124 -4.32 -4.38 21.02
C LYS A 124 -4.75 -2.92 21.22
N LEU A 125 -5.87 -2.50 20.60
CA LEU A 125 -6.40 -1.15 20.76
C LEU A 125 -6.96 -0.90 22.16
N ASN A 126 -7.15 -1.95 22.97
CA ASN A 126 -7.51 -1.81 24.38
C ASN A 126 -6.50 -0.95 25.18
N ALA A 127 -5.24 -0.88 24.73
CA ALA A 127 -4.21 -0.05 25.34
C ALA A 127 -4.51 1.46 25.30
N PHE A 128 -5.36 1.93 24.37
CA PHE A 128 -5.78 3.34 24.29
C PHE A 128 -6.93 3.70 25.25
N GLY A 129 -7.51 2.70 25.91
CA GLY A 129 -8.55 2.87 26.93
C GLY A 129 -9.92 3.29 26.39
N ASN A 130 -10.89 3.42 27.30
CA ASN A 130 -12.30 3.61 26.97
C ASN A 130 -12.59 4.88 26.17
N ALA A 131 -11.83 5.96 26.37
CA ALA A 131 -12.03 7.21 25.62
C ALA A 131 -11.83 7.01 24.11
N PHE A 132 -10.85 6.20 23.72
CA PHE A 132 -10.63 5.83 22.33
C PHE A 132 -11.66 4.79 21.86
N LEU A 133 -11.90 3.74 22.65
CA LEU A 133 -12.80 2.65 22.26
C LEU A 133 -14.25 3.10 22.02
N ASN A 134 -14.72 4.12 22.74
CA ASN A 134 -16.02 4.74 22.50
C ASN A 134 -16.11 5.48 21.15
N ARG A 135 -14.96 5.81 20.55
CA ARG A 135 -14.83 6.46 19.24
C ARG A 135 -14.27 5.50 18.19
N PHE A 136 -14.32 4.19 18.45
CA PHE A 136 -13.92 3.16 17.51
C PHE A 136 -15.07 2.17 17.36
N VAL A 137 -15.46 1.91 16.12
CA VAL A 137 -16.54 0.97 15.80
C VAL A 137 -16.13 0.11 14.62
N CYS A 138 -16.70 -1.09 14.53
CA CYS A 138 -16.63 -1.92 13.33
C CYS A 138 -18.00 -1.95 12.66
N ALA A 139 -18.05 -1.44 11.44
CA ALA A 139 -19.19 -1.58 10.55
C ALA A 139 -19.03 -2.90 9.80
N GLN A 140 -20.01 -3.79 9.92
CA GLN A 140 -20.03 -5.08 9.25
C GLN A 140 -21.19 -5.14 8.29
N LEU A 141 -20.96 -5.68 7.11
CA LEU A 141 -21.97 -5.87 6.08
C LEU A 141 -21.50 -6.95 5.10
N PRO A 142 -22.44 -7.67 4.46
CA PRO A 142 -22.12 -8.57 3.38
C PRO A 142 -21.79 -7.75 2.12
N ASN A 143 -20.52 -7.76 1.68
CA ASN A 143 -20.10 -7.07 0.47
C ASN A 143 -18.88 -7.78 -0.16
N ALA A 144 -18.92 -8.04 -1.46
CA ALA A 144 -17.87 -8.79 -2.17
C ALA A 144 -16.48 -8.12 -2.11
N VAL A 145 -16.39 -6.79 -2.01
CA VAL A 145 -15.11 -6.09 -1.82
C VAL A 145 -14.50 -6.46 -0.47
N LEU A 146 -15.35 -6.56 0.56
CA LEU A 146 -14.93 -6.85 1.93
C LEU A 146 -14.59 -8.33 2.14
N GLU A 147 -14.96 -9.21 1.21
CA GLU A 147 -14.46 -10.58 1.17
C GLU A 147 -12.94 -10.64 0.96
N SER A 148 -12.38 -9.66 0.24
CA SER A 148 -10.94 -9.60 -0.06
C SER A 148 -10.15 -8.67 0.85
N ILE A 149 -10.74 -7.52 1.24
CA ILE A 149 -10.04 -6.50 2.03
C ILE A 149 -10.88 -5.99 3.20
N SER A 150 -10.27 -5.22 4.10
CA SER A 150 -11.00 -4.40 5.07
C SER A 150 -10.54 -2.96 4.96
N VAL A 151 -11.43 -2.02 5.24
CA VAL A 151 -11.12 -0.59 5.09
C VAL A 151 -11.32 0.11 6.43
N ILE A 152 -10.38 0.98 6.81
CA ILE A 152 -10.46 1.76 8.03
C ILE A 152 -10.64 3.22 7.64
N ASP A 153 -11.83 3.76 7.94
CA ASP A 153 -12.09 5.19 7.88
C ASP A 153 -11.55 5.85 9.14
N THR A 154 -10.72 6.89 8.98
CA THR A 154 -10.21 7.66 10.11
C THR A 154 -10.92 8.99 10.24
N PRO A 155 -11.00 9.55 11.47
CA PRO A 155 -11.31 10.96 11.64
C PRO A 155 -10.38 11.85 10.80
N GLY A 156 -10.82 13.07 10.49
CA GLY A 156 -9.95 14.05 9.82
C GLY A 156 -8.72 14.35 10.68
N ILE A 157 -7.51 14.08 10.16
CA ILE A 157 -6.26 14.38 10.89
C ILE A 157 -5.43 15.44 10.18
N LEU A 158 -4.73 16.26 10.97
CA LEU A 158 -3.62 17.08 10.50
C LEU A 158 -2.41 16.16 10.34
N SER A 159 -1.71 16.27 9.21
CA SER A 159 -0.63 15.38 8.79
C SER A 159 0.41 15.17 9.91
N GLY A 160 0.58 13.92 10.33
CA GLY A 160 1.69 13.48 11.19
C GLY A 160 2.78 12.78 10.38
N GLU A 161 4.03 12.90 10.82
CA GLU A 161 5.17 12.21 10.20
C GLU A 161 5.01 10.69 10.29
N LYS A 162 5.25 10.01 9.16
CA LYS A 162 5.33 8.56 9.11
C LYS A 162 6.72 8.13 9.59
N GLN A 163 6.81 7.53 10.77
CA GLN A 163 7.96 6.70 11.13
C GLN A 163 7.58 5.24 10.95
N ARG A 164 8.15 4.57 9.94
CA ARG A 164 8.04 3.13 9.74
C ARG A 164 9.39 2.51 10.09
N ILE A 165 9.53 2.06 11.34
CA ILE A 165 10.65 1.21 11.75
C ILE A 165 10.14 -0.23 11.71
N SER A 166 10.91 -1.14 11.11
CA SER A 166 10.61 -2.58 11.14
C SER A 166 10.56 -3.08 12.59
N ARG A 167 9.57 -3.92 12.94
CA ARG A 167 9.43 -4.48 14.28
C ARG A 167 10.71 -5.19 14.76
N VAL A 168 11.40 -5.89 13.85
CA VAL A 168 12.63 -6.61 14.16
C VAL A 168 13.75 -5.63 14.55
N LEU A 169 13.91 -4.55 13.79
CA LEU A 169 14.89 -3.51 14.06
C LEU A 169 14.59 -2.78 15.37
N ALA A 170 13.33 -2.40 15.59
CA ALA A 170 12.89 -1.79 16.84
C ALA A 170 13.19 -2.71 18.05
N LEU A 171 13.03 -4.02 17.90
CA LEU A 171 13.34 -4.99 18.95
C LEU A 171 14.85 -5.12 19.21
N GLN A 172 15.69 -5.17 18.17
CA GLN A 172 17.14 -5.22 18.32
C GLN A 172 17.65 -3.97 19.04
N VAL A 173 17.22 -2.78 18.61
CA VAL A 173 17.54 -1.50 19.26
C VAL A 173 17.09 -1.51 20.72
N HIS A 174 15.85 -1.94 20.99
CA HIS A 174 15.32 -2.04 22.35
C HIS A 174 16.15 -3.00 23.23
N ALA A 175 16.56 -4.15 22.69
CA ALA A 175 17.41 -5.10 23.40
C ALA A 175 18.75 -4.49 23.80
N TYR A 176 19.38 -3.70 22.92
CA TYR A 176 20.62 -2.98 23.24
C TYR A 176 20.41 -1.90 24.31
N ILE A 177 19.31 -1.15 24.25
CA ILE A 177 18.97 -0.15 25.27
C ILE A 177 18.80 -0.81 26.64
N ILE A 178 17.93 -1.81 26.75
CA ILE A 178 17.64 -2.49 28.03
C ILE A 178 18.89 -3.16 28.60
N SER A 179 19.69 -3.81 27.75
CA SER A 179 20.94 -4.45 28.18
C SER A 179 21.98 -3.43 28.65
N SER A 180 22.08 -2.28 27.98
CA SER A 180 23.01 -1.21 28.36
C SER A 180 22.63 -0.62 29.72
N LEU A 181 21.34 -0.35 29.94
CA LEU A 181 20.82 0.11 31.22
C LEU A 181 21.10 -0.92 32.33
N LYS A 182 20.86 -2.20 32.07
CA LYS A 182 21.14 -3.28 33.02
C LYS A 182 22.63 -3.36 33.38
N LYS A 183 23.53 -3.19 32.40
CA LYS A 183 24.98 -3.24 32.60
C LYS A 183 25.49 -2.13 33.53
N GLU A 184 24.84 -0.97 33.52
CA GLU A 184 25.24 0.19 34.35
C GLU A 184 24.56 0.23 35.73
N MET A 185 23.62 -0.68 36.01
CA MET A 185 22.92 -0.72 37.30
C MET A 185 23.77 -1.33 38.42
N PRO A 186 23.83 -0.71 39.61
CA PRO A 186 24.52 -1.28 40.76
C PRO A 186 23.73 -2.48 41.33
N SER A 187 24.46 -3.45 41.88
CA SER A 187 23.88 -4.68 42.43
C SER A 187 23.19 -4.48 43.78
N VAL A 188 23.69 -3.59 44.65
CA VAL A 188 23.27 -3.51 46.06
C VAL A 188 22.66 -2.16 46.46
N PHE A 189 23.37 -1.03 46.31
CA PHE A 189 22.93 0.29 46.79
C PHE A 189 22.92 1.35 45.68
N GLY A 190 22.18 2.45 45.87
CA GLY A 190 22.17 3.60 44.96
C GLY A 190 21.35 3.41 43.68
N LYS A 191 20.49 2.38 43.62
CA LYS A 191 19.72 2.01 42.42
C LYS A 191 18.82 3.15 41.92
N ASP A 192 18.11 3.84 42.81
CA ASP A 192 17.21 4.93 42.41
C ASP A 192 17.94 6.15 41.86
N THR A 193 19.06 6.52 42.47
CA THR A 193 19.92 7.60 41.98
C THR A 193 20.50 7.26 40.61
N LYS A 194 21.06 6.05 40.46
CA LYS A 194 21.62 5.60 39.18
C LYS A 194 20.54 5.50 38.09
N LYS A 195 19.34 5.02 38.42
CA LYS A 195 18.20 5.00 37.49
C LYS A 195 17.89 6.41 36.98
N LYS A 196 17.78 7.40 37.88
CA LYS A 196 17.51 8.80 37.48
C LYS A 196 18.61 9.35 36.56
N GLU A 197 19.87 9.09 36.90
CA GLU A 197 21.04 9.46 36.08
C GLU A 197 20.96 8.84 34.67
N LEU A 198 20.73 7.52 34.58
CA LEU A 198 20.63 6.80 33.31
C LEU A 198 19.47 7.29 32.43
N VAL A 199 18.31 7.58 33.02
CA VAL A 199 17.16 8.12 32.28
C VAL A 199 17.47 9.53 31.77
N ASN A 200 18.10 10.38 32.57
CA ASN A 200 18.47 11.73 32.15
C ASN A 200 19.53 11.73 31.04
N ASN A 201 20.48 10.80 31.09
CA ASN A 201 21.57 10.67 30.13
C ASN A 201 21.27 9.67 28.99
N LEU A 202 19.99 9.35 28.75
CA LEU A 202 19.60 8.35 27.75
C LEU A 202 20.07 8.71 26.33
N ALA A 203 20.18 9.99 26.00
CA ALA A 203 20.69 10.45 24.71
C ALA A 203 22.15 10.02 24.47
N GLU A 204 23.00 10.06 25.49
CA GLU A 204 24.39 9.60 25.41
C GLU A 204 24.46 8.08 25.24
N ILE A 205 23.57 7.35 25.93
CA ILE A 205 23.44 5.90 25.78
C ILE A 205 23.06 5.54 24.36
N TYR A 206 22.12 6.27 23.73
CA TYR A 206 21.77 6.07 22.33
C TYR A 206 22.97 6.32 21.42
N GLY A 207 23.68 7.43 21.58
CA GLY A 207 24.86 7.75 20.76
C GLY A 207 26.03 6.77 20.95
N ARG A 208 26.11 6.05 22.07
CA ARG A 208 27.04 4.93 22.26
C ARG A 208 26.57 3.70 21.49
N ILE A 209 25.29 3.31 21.64
CA ILE A 209 24.71 2.15 20.93
C ILE A 209 24.78 2.35 19.41
N GLU A 210 24.49 3.55 18.93
CA GLU A 210 24.59 3.95 17.52
C GLU A 210 25.96 3.62 16.93
N ARG A 211 27.04 4.01 17.63
CA ARG A 211 28.42 3.78 17.19
C ARG A 211 28.86 2.32 17.35
N GLU A 212 28.50 1.68 18.46
CA GLU A 212 28.91 0.30 18.75
C GLU A 212 28.26 -0.71 17.80
N HIS A 213 26.99 -0.47 17.43
CA HIS A 213 26.19 -1.41 16.64
C HIS A 213 25.87 -0.92 15.22
N GLN A 214 26.39 0.25 14.83
CA GLN A 214 26.21 0.83 13.48
C GLN A 214 24.72 1.01 13.12
N ILE A 215 23.94 1.50 14.08
CA ILE A 215 22.48 1.71 13.94
C ILE A 215 22.22 3.15 13.51
N SER A 216 21.22 3.41 12.68
CA SER A 216 20.90 4.78 12.28
C SER A 216 20.13 5.52 13.40
N PRO A 217 20.33 6.83 13.58
CA PRO A 217 19.59 7.61 14.58
C PRO A 217 18.07 7.52 14.46
N GLY A 218 17.55 7.35 13.24
CA GLY A 218 16.12 7.22 12.96
C GLY A 218 15.50 5.90 13.43
N ASP A 219 16.30 4.91 13.78
CA ASP A 219 15.83 3.60 14.26
C ASP A 219 15.58 3.59 15.77
N PHE A 220 16.04 4.62 16.48
CA PHE A 220 15.85 4.75 17.92
C PHE A 220 14.43 5.23 18.25
N PRO A 221 13.82 4.70 19.32
CA PRO A 221 12.52 5.19 19.77
C PRO A 221 12.66 6.62 20.29
N ASN A 222 11.58 7.40 20.17
CA ASN A 222 11.56 8.78 20.62
C ASN A 222 12.12 8.92 22.04
N LEU A 223 13.16 9.75 22.18
CA LEU A 223 13.93 9.89 23.42
C LEU A 223 13.02 10.23 24.61
N LYS A 224 12.16 11.24 24.46
CA LYS A 224 11.31 11.73 25.54
C LYS A 224 10.29 10.68 25.99
N ARG A 225 9.64 10.03 25.03
CA ARG A 225 8.70 8.93 25.31
C ARG A 225 9.39 7.77 26.03
N MET A 226 10.60 7.39 25.60
CA MET A 226 11.35 6.30 26.24
C MET A 226 11.77 6.68 27.67
N GLN A 227 12.21 7.91 27.90
CA GLN A 227 12.51 8.41 29.26
C GLN A 227 11.30 8.31 30.18
N ASP A 228 10.13 8.77 29.72
CA ASP A 228 8.90 8.75 30.52
C ASP A 228 8.46 7.30 30.84
N GLN A 229 8.56 6.38 29.88
CA GLN A 229 8.26 4.96 30.10
C GLN A 229 9.25 4.30 31.07
N LEU A 230 10.54 4.60 30.97
CA LEU A 230 11.58 4.05 31.85
C LEU A 230 11.43 4.50 33.30
N GLN A 231 10.83 5.67 33.57
CA GLN A 231 10.57 6.12 34.94
C GLN A 231 9.68 5.16 35.73
N ALA A 232 8.71 4.51 35.08
CA ALA A 232 7.81 3.55 35.72
C ALA A 232 8.44 2.16 35.94
N GLN A 233 9.65 1.92 35.43
CA GLN A 233 10.23 0.59 35.31
C GLN A 233 11.27 0.28 36.39
N ASP A 234 11.33 -0.98 36.82
CA ASP A 234 12.37 -1.45 37.76
C ASP A 234 13.56 -2.02 37.00
N PHE A 235 14.64 -1.22 36.91
CA PHE A 235 15.83 -1.57 36.16
C PHE A 235 16.58 -2.79 36.74
N SER A 236 16.33 -3.15 38.00
CA SER A 236 16.91 -4.36 38.58
C SER A 236 16.39 -5.64 37.89
N LYS A 237 15.16 -5.58 37.35
CA LYS A 237 14.50 -6.67 36.62
C LYS A 237 14.88 -6.74 35.13
N PHE A 238 15.65 -5.77 34.63
CA PHE A 238 16.14 -5.82 33.25
C PHE A 238 17.12 -6.97 33.05
N GLN A 239 17.13 -7.50 31.83
CA GLN A 239 17.94 -8.64 31.46
C GLN A 239 19.26 -8.20 30.83
N PRO A 240 20.36 -8.95 31.05
CA PRO A 240 21.62 -8.71 30.38
C PRO A 240 21.54 -9.12 28.90
N LEU A 241 22.46 -8.57 28.10
CA LEU A 241 22.56 -8.90 26.68
C LEU A 241 22.75 -10.40 26.48
N LYS A 242 21.90 -11.00 25.65
CA LYS A 242 21.92 -12.42 25.31
C LYS A 242 22.18 -12.60 23.81
N ASN A 243 23.45 -12.58 23.43
CA ASN A 243 23.91 -12.67 22.03
C ASN A 243 23.28 -13.83 21.27
N LYS A 244 23.15 -15.01 21.90
CA LYS A 244 22.49 -16.18 21.29
C LYS A 244 21.07 -15.89 20.79
N LEU A 245 20.30 -15.02 21.45
CA LEU A 245 18.95 -14.67 20.97
C LEU A 245 18.99 -13.65 19.82
N LEU A 246 19.99 -12.78 19.80
CA LEU A 246 20.20 -11.83 18.70
C LEU A 246 20.69 -12.55 17.44
N GLU A 247 21.66 -13.45 17.60
CA GLU A 247 22.17 -14.33 16.51
C GLU A 247 21.04 -15.13 15.86
N VAL A 248 20.05 -15.59 16.63
CA VAL A 248 18.87 -16.30 16.11
C VAL A 248 17.99 -15.40 15.24
N VAL A 249 17.89 -14.10 15.57
CA VAL A 249 17.15 -13.12 14.77
C VAL A 249 17.94 -12.69 13.54
N ASP A 250 19.26 -12.53 13.66
CA ASP A 250 20.13 -12.21 12.53
C ASP A 250 20.15 -13.36 11.50
N ASP A 251 20.24 -14.60 11.96
CA ASP A 251 20.14 -15.81 11.14
C ASP A 251 18.77 -15.90 10.44
N MET A 252 17.69 -15.57 11.16
CA MET A 252 16.35 -15.50 10.59
C MET A 252 16.28 -14.51 9.43
N LEU A 253 16.82 -13.30 9.61
CA LEU A 253 16.83 -12.27 8.56
C LEU A 253 17.70 -12.66 7.36
N ALA A 254 18.86 -13.28 7.61
CA ALA A 254 19.81 -13.64 6.57
C ALA A 254 19.38 -14.87 5.75
N HIS A 255 18.82 -15.89 6.40
CA HIS A 255 18.58 -17.20 5.78
C HIS A 255 17.09 -17.56 5.72
N ASP A 256 16.36 -17.49 6.84
CA ASP A 256 14.97 -17.94 6.91
C ASP A 256 14.05 -17.06 6.03
N ILE A 257 14.22 -15.74 6.08
CA ILE A 257 13.47 -14.79 5.23
C ILE A 257 13.81 -15.00 3.75
N ALA A 258 15.07 -15.28 3.40
CA ALA A 258 15.46 -15.53 2.02
C ALA A 258 14.75 -16.76 1.43
N GLN A 259 14.56 -17.81 2.22
CA GLN A 259 13.77 -18.99 1.82
C GLN A 259 12.29 -18.63 1.64
N LEU A 260 11.71 -17.83 2.55
CA LEU A 260 10.33 -17.35 2.39
C LEU A 260 10.16 -16.50 1.13
N MET A 261 11.15 -15.70 0.72
CA MET A 261 11.08 -14.93 -0.52
C MET A 261 11.01 -15.80 -1.78
N VAL A 262 11.60 -17.00 -1.75
CA VAL A 262 11.44 -17.99 -2.84
C VAL A 262 10.00 -18.53 -2.86
N LEU A 263 9.45 -18.85 -1.68
CA LEU A 263 8.06 -19.28 -1.54
C LEU A 263 7.06 -18.20 -1.94
N VAL A 264 7.32 -16.92 -1.65
CA VAL A 264 6.50 -15.78 -2.12
C VAL A 264 6.37 -15.81 -3.63
N ARG A 265 7.48 -15.93 -4.36
CA ARG A 265 7.46 -15.98 -5.84
C ARG A 265 6.69 -17.21 -6.34
N GLN A 266 6.85 -18.36 -5.68
CA GLN A 266 6.11 -19.57 -6.05
C GLN A 266 4.61 -19.42 -5.80
N GLU A 267 4.20 -18.87 -4.65
CA GLU A 267 2.81 -18.58 -4.33
C GLU A 267 2.21 -17.55 -5.30
N GLU A 268 2.93 -16.48 -5.63
CA GLU A 268 2.51 -15.46 -6.60
C GLU A 268 2.29 -16.05 -8.00
N THR A 269 3.08 -17.05 -8.39
CA THR A 269 2.97 -17.71 -9.71
C THR A 269 1.87 -18.77 -9.75
N GLN A 270 1.61 -19.44 -8.62
CA GLN A 270 0.64 -20.54 -8.53
C GLN A 270 -0.78 -20.07 -8.16
N ARG A 271 -0.91 -18.95 -7.46
CA ARG A 271 -2.22 -18.41 -7.09
C ARG A 271 -2.78 -17.59 -8.27
N PRO A 272 -4.02 -17.83 -8.70
CA PRO A 272 -4.68 -16.91 -9.61
C PRO A 272 -4.69 -15.52 -8.96
N VAL A 273 -4.48 -14.45 -9.75
CA VAL A 273 -4.48 -13.07 -9.25
C VAL A 273 -5.73 -12.88 -8.39
N GLN A 274 -5.54 -12.75 -7.07
CA GLN A 274 -6.66 -12.58 -6.15
C GLN A 274 -7.13 -11.13 -6.28
N MET A 275 -7.94 -10.89 -7.31
CA MET A 275 -8.54 -9.61 -7.57
C MET A 275 -9.61 -9.33 -6.52
N VAL A 276 -9.69 -8.08 -6.08
CA VAL A 276 -10.85 -7.60 -5.32
C VAL A 276 -12.06 -7.70 -6.25
N LYS A 277 -13.11 -8.38 -5.80
CA LYS A 277 -14.36 -8.59 -6.55
C LYS A 277 -15.45 -7.67 -5.99
N GLY A 278 -16.49 -7.42 -6.76
CA GLY A 278 -17.60 -6.56 -6.37
C GLY A 278 -17.29 -5.06 -6.32
N GLY A 279 -18.34 -4.30 -6.05
CA GLY A 279 -18.29 -2.84 -5.96
C GLY A 279 -17.70 -2.21 -7.22
N ALA A 280 -16.95 -1.12 -7.04
CA ALA A 280 -16.34 -0.37 -8.14
C ALA A 280 -15.29 -1.15 -8.94
N PHE A 281 -14.92 -2.36 -8.49
CA PHE A 281 -13.96 -3.24 -9.14
C PHE A 281 -14.61 -4.19 -10.15
N GLU A 282 -15.92 -4.46 -10.01
CA GLU A 282 -16.67 -5.42 -10.83
C GLU A 282 -17.66 -4.67 -11.73
N GLY A 283 -17.12 -3.87 -12.66
CA GLY A 283 -17.93 -3.06 -13.56
C GLY A 283 -17.15 -2.10 -14.46
N THR A 284 -15.90 -1.78 -14.12
CA THR A 284 -15.06 -0.90 -14.95
C THR A 284 -14.30 -1.63 -16.06
N LEU A 285 -14.16 -2.97 -15.99
CA LEU A 285 -13.51 -3.77 -17.04
C LEU A 285 -14.49 -4.45 -18.01
N GLN A 286 -15.73 -4.78 -17.60
CA GLN A 286 -16.70 -5.52 -18.44
C GLN A 286 -18.18 -5.25 -18.06
N GLY A 287 -18.58 -3.99 -17.86
CA GLY A 287 -20.00 -3.65 -17.95
C GLY A 287 -20.52 -3.84 -19.39
N PRO A 288 -21.84 -3.94 -19.62
CA PRO A 288 -22.41 -3.83 -20.98
C PRO A 288 -22.09 -2.46 -21.63
N PHE A 289 -21.61 -1.53 -20.81
CA PHE A 289 -20.98 -0.27 -21.15
C PHE A 289 -19.61 -0.22 -20.43
N GLY A 290 -18.64 -1.03 -20.84
CA GLY A 290 -17.28 -0.97 -20.30
C GLY A 290 -16.75 0.47 -20.41
N HIS A 291 -16.08 0.98 -19.37
CA HIS A 291 -15.44 2.29 -19.42
C HIS A 291 -14.21 2.25 -20.35
N GLY A 292 -14.46 2.17 -21.64
CA GLY A 292 -13.69 2.92 -22.62
C GLY A 292 -14.25 4.33 -22.62
N TYR A 293 -13.45 5.28 -22.12
CA TYR A 293 -13.38 6.66 -22.59
C TYR A 293 -14.38 7.00 -23.70
N GLY A 294 -15.32 7.92 -23.42
CA GLY A 294 -16.27 8.55 -24.35
C GLY A 294 -16.56 7.78 -25.64
N GLU A 295 -17.79 7.26 -25.76
CA GLU A 295 -18.43 6.50 -26.86
C GLU A 295 -17.92 6.64 -28.32
N GLY A 296 -17.11 7.66 -28.69
CA GLY A 296 -16.43 7.74 -29.98
C GLY A 296 -15.04 7.10 -30.06
N ALA A 297 -14.30 6.87 -28.96
CA ALA A 297 -12.97 6.22 -29.02
C ALA A 297 -13.05 4.68 -29.07
N GLY A 298 -14.24 4.14 -28.79
CA GLY A 298 -14.53 2.70 -28.80
C GLY A 298 -15.22 2.19 -30.05
N GLU A 299 -15.49 3.04 -31.06
CA GLU A 299 -15.99 2.55 -32.34
C GLU A 299 -15.00 1.53 -32.91
N GLY A 300 -15.47 0.31 -33.22
CA GLY A 300 -14.68 -0.73 -33.87
C GLY A 300 -13.65 -1.46 -32.98
N ILE A 301 -13.77 -1.45 -31.65
CA ILE A 301 -12.95 -2.32 -30.78
C ILE A 301 -13.11 -3.81 -31.13
N ASP A 302 -14.29 -4.21 -31.61
CA ASP A 302 -14.60 -5.57 -32.08
C ASP A 302 -14.33 -5.78 -33.59
N ASP A 303 -13.97 -4.72 -34.33
CA ASP A 303 -13.64 -4.80 -35.75
C ASP A 303 -12.13 -5.17 -35.89
N ALA A 304 -11.83 -6.26 -36.61
CA ALA A 304 -10.45 -6.65 -36.92
C ALA A 304 -9.74 -5.63 -37.85
N GLU A 305 -10.50 -4.74 -38.47
CA GLU A 305 -10.07 -3.72 -39.43
C GLU A 305 -9.86 -2.37 -38.73
N TRP A 306 -8.87 -1.58 -39.18
CA TRP A 306 -8.58 -0.28 -38.58
C TRP A 306 -9.79 0.66 -38.72
N VAL A 307 -10.30 1.16 -37.59
CA VAL A 307 -11.55 1.94 -37.50
C VAL A 307 -11.60 3.13 -38.46
N VAL A 308 -10.44 3.76 -38.66
CA VAL A 308 -10.28 4.93 -39.54
C VAL A 308 -10.34 4.55 -41.02
N ALA A 309 -10.14 3.28 -41.39
CA ALA A 309 -10.13 2.81 -42.78
C ALA A 309 -11.43 3.12 -43.53
N ARG A 310 -12.57 3.13 -42.83
CA ARG A 310 -13.89 3.49 -43.41
C ARG A 310 -13.93 4.90 -43.97
N ASP A 311 -13.38 5.86 -43.23
CA ASP A 311 -13.38 7.29 -43.59
C ASP A 311 -12.06 7.71 -44.29
N LYS A 312 -11.05 6.83 -44.33
CA LYS A 312 -9.73 7.12 -44.91
C LYS A 312 -9.79 7.69 -46.33
N PRO A 313 -10.61 7.19 -47.27
CA PRO A 313 -10.67 7.78 -48.62
C PRO A 313 -11.02 9.27 -48.62
N MET A 314 -11.91 9.71 -47.73
CA MET A 314 -12.28 11.13 -47.58
C MET A 314 -11.13 11.95 -46.99
N TYR A 315 -10.41 11.39 -46.01
CA TYR A 315 -9.25 12.06 -45.44
C TYR A 315 -8.06 12.13 -46.40
N ASP A 316 -7.88 11.11 -47.23
CA ASP A 316 -6.85 11.07 -48.27
C ASP A 316 -7.08 12.17 -49.32
N GLU A 317 -8.34 12.41 -49.73
CA GLU A 317 -8.67 13.54 -50.62
C GLU A 317 -8.19 14.87 -50.02
N ILE A 318 -8.46 15.12 -48.74
CA ILE A 318 -8.00 16.33 -48.05
C ILE A 318 -6.47 16.33 -47.96
N PHE A 319 -5.85 15.21 -47.59
CA PHE A 319 -4.41 15.05 -47.47
C PHE A 319 -3.69 15.45 -48.76
N PHE A 320 -4.15 14.96 -49.91
CA PHE A 320 -3.54 15.28 -51.20
C PHE A 320 -3.73 16.75 -51.61
N THR A 321 -4.82 17.41 -51.20
CA THR A 321 -4.98 18.86 -51.45
C THR A 321 -4.00 19.73 -50.66
N LEU A 322 -3.41 19.19 -49.59
CA LEU A 322 -2.38 19.87 -48.80
C LEU A 322 -0.97 19.75 -49.39
N SER A 323 -0.85 19.16 -50.59
CA SER A 323 0.39 18.98 -51.35
C SER A 323 1.49 18.30 -50.52
N PRO A 324 1.33 17.01 -50.17
CA PRO A 324 2.35 16.25 -49.46
C PRO A 324 3.64 16.16 -50.27
N VAL A 325 4.78 16.15 -49.58
CA VAL A 325 6.11 15.93 -50.16
C VAL A 325 6.62 14.61 -49.61
N ASP A 326 7.06 13.70 -50.49
CA ASP A 326 7.50 12.34 -50.14
C ASP A 326 6.46 11.55 -49.29
N GLY A 327 5.17 11.76 -49.58
CA GLY A 327 4.08 11.08 -48.88
C GLY A 327 3.79 11.61 -47.48
N LYS A 328 4.35 12.76 -47.09
CA LYS A 328 4.10 13.40 -45.79
C LYS A 328 3.73 14.87 -45.93
N ILE A 329 2.92 15.38 -45.01
CA ILE A 329 2.66 16.81 -44.85
C ILE A 329 3.43 17.36 -43.65
N THR A 330 3.93 18.59 -43.78
CA THR A 330 4.60 19.27 -42.66
C THR A 330 3.63 19.60 -41.54
N GLY A 331 4.10 19.65 -40.29
CA GLY A 331 3.28 20.09 -39.16
C GLY A 331 2.68 21.48 -39.31
N ALA A 332 3.30 22.37 -40.11
CA ALA A 332 2.73 23.67 -40.44
C ALA A 332 1.49 23.57 -41.34
N ASN A 333 1.50 22.67 -42.34
CA ASN A 333 0.35 22.45 -43.23
C ASN A 333 -0.75 21.68 -42.50
N ALA A 334 -0.40 20.64 -41.75
CA ALA A 334 -1.35 19.90 -40.92
C ALA A 334 -2.05 20.81 -39.90
N LYS A 335 -1.30 21.65 -39.18
CA LYS A 335 -1.87 22.61 -38.21
C LYS A 335 -2.84 23.59 -38.87
N LYS A 336 -2.54 24.08 -40.07
CA LYS A 336 -3.44 24.99 -40.81
C LYS A 336 -4.78 24.31 -41.09
N GLU A 337 -4.77 23.03 -41.44
CA GLU A 337 -5.99 22.26 -41.66
C GLU A 337 -6.73 21.97 -40.35
N MET A 338 -6.02 21.45 -39.34
CA MET A 338 -6.62 21.09 -38.04
C MET A 338 -7.32 22.28 -37.35
N VAL A 339 -6.80 23.50 -37.48
CA VAL A 339 -7.42 24.70 -36.90
C VAL A 339 -8.77 25.04 -37.52
N ARG A 340 -9.07 24.59 -38.75
CA ARG A 340 -10.38 24.80 -39.39
C ARG A 340 -11.52 24.11 -38.65
N SER A 341 -11.23 23.08 -37.87
CA SER A 341 -12.19 22.40 -36.97
C SER A 341 -12.74 23.30 -35.84
N LYS A 342 -12.11 24.46 -35.59
CA LYS A 342 -12.44 25.40 -34.50
C LYS A 342 -12.30 24.82 -33.09
N LEU A 343 -11.60 23.70 -32.93
CA LEU A 343 -11.26 23.16 -31.61
C LEU A 343 -10.20 24.04 -30.91
N PRO A 344 -10.18 24.09 -29.55
CA PRO A 344 -9.15 24.81 -28.82
C PRO A 344 -7.73 24.30 -29.13
N ASN A 345 -6.74 25.21 -29.17
CA ASN A 345 -5.34 24.84 -29.44
C ASN A 345 -4.77 23.80 -28.48
N SER A 346 -5.22 23.77 -27.23
CA SER A 346 -4.83 22.74 -26.25
C SER A 346 -5.31 21.34 -26.65
N VAL A 347 -6.50 21.25 -27.25
CA VAL A 347 -7.09 20.00 -27.74
C VAL A 347 -6.39 19.56 -29.02
N LEU A 348 -6.18 20.48 -29.97
CA LEU A 348 -5.44 20.19 -31.20
C LEU A 348 -4.00 19.72 -30.92
N GLY A 349 -3.34 20.29 -29.91
CA GLY A 349 -2.03 19.83 -29.45
C GLY A 349 -2.05 18.41 -28.88
N LYS A 350 -3.12 18.02 -28.17
CA LYS A 350 -3.31 16.63 -27.70
C LYS A 350 -3.52 15.67 -28.88
N ILE A 351 -4.34 16.05 -29.86
CA ILE A 351 -4.58 15.25 -31.07
C ILE A 351 -3.29 15.05 -31.86
N TRP A 352 -2.51 16.12 -32.07
CA TRP A 352 -1.21 16.05 -32.74
C TRP A 352 -0.29 15.01 -32.07
N LYS A 353 -0.16 15.08 -30.73
CA LYS A 353 0.69 14.17 -29.97
C LYS A 353 0.23 12.70 -30.06
N LEU A 354 -1.06 12.46 -30.27
CA LEU A 354 -1.62 11.11 -30.43
C LEU A 354 -1.48 10.60 -31.87
N ALA A 355 -1.51 11.49 -32.87
CA ALA A 355 -1.49 11.14 -34.27
C ALA A 355 -0.07 10.99 -34.86
N ASP A 356 0.90 11.78 -34.38
CA ASP A 356 2.32 11.71 -34.76
C ASP A 356 3.01 10.54 -34.02
N ILE A 357 2.87 9.32 -34.58
CA ILE A 357 3.26 8.06 -33.94
C ILE A 357 4.78 7.89 -33.93
N ASP A 358 5.40 8.19 -35.06
CA ASP A 358 6.85 8.08 -35.22
C ASP A 358 7.61 9.32 -34.70
N LYS A 359 6.89 10.39 -34.35
CA LYS A 359 7.39 11.62 -33.72
C LYS A 359 8.39 12.36 -34.60
N ASP A 360 8.22 12.28 -35.91
CA ASP A 360 9.10 12.95 -36.87
C ASP A 360 8.68 14.41 -37.14
N GLY A 361 7.55 14.85 -36.58
CA GLY A 361 7.04 16.22 -36.70
C GLY A 361 6.30 16.49 -38.03
N MET A 362 6.05 15.44 -38.80
CA MET A 362 5.25 15.42 -40.02
C MET A 362 4.11 14.41 -39.85
N LEU A 363 3.16 14.38 -40.78
CA LEU A 363 2.12 13.35 -40.80
C LEU A 363 2.10 12.69 -42.17
N ASP A 364 2.17 11.37 -42.22
CA ASP A 364 1.81 10.60 -43.41
C ASP A 364 0.28 10.51 -43.57
N ASP A 365 -0.17 9.81 -44.61
CA ASP A 365 -1.60 9.69 -44.94
C ASP A 365 -2.38 8.95 -43.85
N GLU A 366 -1.81 7.94 -43.21
CA GLU A 366 -2.46 7.21 -42.12
C GLU A 366 -2.53 8.03 -40.82
N GLU A 367 -1.46 8.75 -40.47
CA GLU A 367 -1.43 9.64 -39.31
C GLU A 367 -2.36 10.84 -39.49
N PHE A 368 -2.45 11.37 -40.71
CA PHE A 368 -3.38 12.45 -41.02
C PHE A 368 -4.83 11.97 -40.94
N ALA A 369 -5.13 10.76 -41.44
CA ALA A 369 -6.44 10.16 -41.30
C ALA A 369 -6.80 9.93 -39.81
N LEU A 370 -5.85 9.46 -39.00
CA LEU A 370 -6.02 9.33 -37.56
C LEU A 370 -6.29 10.69 -36.88
N ALA A 371 -5.55 11.73 -37.23
CA ALA A 371 -5.75 13.07 -36.69
C ALA A 371 -7.15 13.60 -36.99
N ASN A 372 -7.65 13.43 -38.22
CA ASN A 372 -8.99 13.86 -38.61
C ASN A 372 -10.09 13.04 -37.93
N HIS A 373 -9.89 11.74 -37.76
CA HIS A 373 -10.80 10.89 -37.00
C HIS A 373 -10.90 11.34 -35.54
N LEU A 374 -9.78 11.64 -34.87
CA LEU A 374 -9.79 12.17 -33.51
C LEU A 374 -10.44 13.56 -33.40
N ILE A 375 -10.31 14.40 -34.44
CA ILE A 375 -11.03 15.67 -34.53
C ILE A 375 -12.54 15.43 -34.61
N LYS A 376 -12.98 14.50 -35.48
CA LYS A 376 -14.39 14.11 -35.63
C LYS A 376 -14.97 13.61 -34.30
N VAL A 377 -14.30 12.66 -33.66
CA VAL A 377 -14.67 12.13 -32.33
C VAL A 377 -14.84 13.26 -31.30
N LYS A 378 -13.94 14.25 -31.32
CA LYS A 378 -14.02 15.38 -30.40
C LYS A 378 -15.14 16.36 -30.72
N LEU A 379 -15.45 16.57 -32.01
CA LEU A 379 -16.57 17.41 -32.46
C LEU A 379 -17.93 16.78 -32.16
N GLU A 380 -18.00 15.45 -32.14
CA GLU A 380 -19.18 14.67 -31.73
C GLU A 380 -19.41 14.69 -30.19
N GLY A 381 -18.51 15.32 -29.45
CA GLY A 381 -18.64 15.55 -28.01
C GLY A 381 -17.88 14.56 -27.13
N HIS A 382 -17.16 13.60 -27.73
CA HIS A 382 -16.43 12.59 -26.99
C HIS A 382 -15.08 13.11 -26.46
N GLU A 383 -14.55 12.43 -25.44
CA GLU A 383 -13.24 12.75 -24.88
C GLU A 383 -12.11 12.03 -25.62
N LEU A 384 -10.96 12.70 -25.73
CA LEU A 384 -9.76 12.13 -26.34
C LEU A 384 -9.02 11.25 -25.33
N PRO A 385 -8.52 10.07 -25.73
CA PRO A 385 -7.78 9.20 -24.84
C PRO A 385 -6.46 9.84 -24.39
N ASN A 386 -5.89 9.41 -23.26
CA ASN A 386 -4.60 9.91 -22.77
C ASN A 386 -3.41 9.26 -23.47
N GLU A 387 -3.59 8.02 -23.93
CA GLU A 387 -2.65 7.25 -24.73
C GLU A 387 -3.42 6.60 -25.88
N LEU A 388 -2.80 6.43 -27.04
CA LEU A 388 -3.49 5.89 -28.21
C LEU A 388 -3.76 4.38 -28.04
N PRO A 389 -5.03 3.94 -28.05
CA PRO A 389 -5.38 2.52 -27.99
C PRO A 389 -4.86 1.73 -29.20
N ALA A 390 -4.58 0.43 -29.01
CA ALA A 390 -3.99 -0.42 -30.05
C ALA A 390 -4.80 -0.52 -31.34
N HIS A 391 -6.15 -0.49 -31.25
CA HIS A 391 -7.03 -0.57 -32.41
C HIS A 391 -7.06 0.71 -33.26
N LEU A 392 -6.68 1.86 -32.69
CA LEU A 392 -6.54 3.13 -33.43
C LEU A 392 -5.15 3.32 -34.04
N ILE A 393 -4.15 2.49 -33.66
CA ILE A 393 -2.81 2.55 -34.26
C ILE A 393 -2.92 2.14 -35.75
N PRO A 394 -2.40 2.98 -36.66
CA PRO A 394 -2.33 2.66 -38.08
C PRO A 394 -1.72 1.29 -38.34
N PRO A 395 -2.27 0.46 -39.26
CA PRO A 395 -1.77 -0.88 -39.53
C PRO A 395 -0.26 -0.93 -39.82
N SER A 396 0.27 0.03 -40.57
CA SER A 396 1.70 0.10 -40.91
C SER A 396 2.61 0.36 -39.70
N LYS A 397 2.06 0.93 -38.61
CA LYS A 397 2.80 1.34 -37.41
C LYS A 397 2.55 0.44 -36.20
N ARG A 398 1.78 -0.65 -36.35
CA ARG A 398 1.61 -1.66 -35.30
C ARG A 398 2.92 -2.42 -35.13
N LYS A 399 3.48 -2.43 -33.92
CA LYS A 399 4.65 -3.26 -33.61
C LYS A 399 4.25 -4.72 -33.80
N ILE A 400 4.91 -5.42 -34.72
CA ILE A 400 4.78 -6.87 -34.86
C ILE A 400 5.31 -7.46 -33.55
N SER A 401 4.42 -8.03 -32.74
CA SER A 401 4.81 -8.86 -31.61
C SER A 401 5.45 -10.14 -32.18
N GLU A 402 6.77 -10.28 -32.06
CA GLU A 402 7.44 -11.60 -32.16
C GLU A 402 7.05 -12.50 -31.00
#